data_AF-A0A9D4SRR9-F1
#
_entry.id   AF-A0A9D4SRR9-F1
#
_cell.length_a   1.000
_cell.length_b   1.000
_cell.length_c   1.000
_cell.angle_alpha   90.00
_cell.angle_beta   90.00
_cell.angle_gamma   90.00
#
_symmetry.space_group_name_H-M   'P 1'
#
loop_
_entity.id
_entity.type
_entity.pdbx_description
1 polymer ?
#
loop_
_entity_poly.entity_id
_entity_poly.type
_entity_poly.pdbx_seq_one_letter_code
_entity_poly.pdbx_strand_id
1 'polypeptide(L)'
;MYEGSLPAAVNYGGLGAVVGRALGGLFLDAYRRYGDPASATALADARSCLTRGQFGAVDSIEDLLAEAFGVGALVAAYKLTATADNAVEGMEAYSSMQMLFIAMCHNKCKGSMRGNKDPVCNALLQYVPEFADAFRCQAGAPMNPSRRCKFL
;
A
#
# COMPACT_ATOMS: atom_id res chain seq x y z
N MET A 1 4.06 2.46 -13.67
CA MET A 1 4.28 3.60 -14.59
C MET A 1 5.43 4.42 -14.03
N TYR A 2 6.40 4.82 -14.86
CA TYR A 2 7.47 5.75 -14.51
C TYR A 2 7.62 6.75 -15.64
N GLU A 3 7.76 8.02 -15.31
CA GLU A 3 7.98 9.11 -16.27
C GLU A 3 8.84 10.18 -15.60
N GLY A 4 9.94 10.57 -16.23
CA GLY A 4 10.97 11.42 -15.62
C GLY A 4 10.50 12.85 -15.36
N SER A 5 9.48 13.31 -16.08
CA SER A 5 8.89 14.64 -15.92
C SER A 5 7.79 14.69 -14.84
N LEU A 6 7.31 13.54 -14.34
CA LEU A 6 6.28 13.51 -13.33
C LEU A 6 6.85 13.70 -11.91
N PRO A 7 6.05 14.27 -10.98
CA PRO A 7 6.44 14.41 -9.58
C PRO A 7 6.87 13.08 -8.96
N ALA A 8 7.78 13.13 -7.98
CA ALA A 8 8.28 11.94 -7.30
C ALA A 8 7.12 11.15 -6.68
N ALA A 9 6.11 11.81 -6.11
CA ALA A 9 4.90 11.16 -5.60
C ALA A 9 4.27 10.17 -6.60
N VAL A 10 4.19 10.55 -7.88
CA VAL A 10 3.59 9.70 -8.93
C VAL A 10 4.53 8.55 -9.29
N ASN A 11 5.84 8.80 -9.35
CA ASN A 11 6.83 7.77 -9.68
C ASN A 11 7.00 6.74 -8.54
N TYR A 12 7.00 7.19 -7.29
CA TYR A 12 6.99 6.33 -6.11
C TYR A 12 5.67 5.54 -6.04
N GLY A 13 4.52 6.21 -6.19
CA GLY A 13 3.23 5.52 -6.17
C GLY A 13 3.11 4.52 -7.33
N GLY A 14 3.55 4.90 -8.52
CA GLY A 14 3.50 4.08 -9.73
C GLY A 14 4.52 2.94 -9.74
N LEU A 15 5.79 3.25 -9.99
CA LEU A 15 6.86 2.25 -10.08
C LEU A 15 7.28 1.75 -8.69
N GLY A 16 7.41 2.64 -7.72
CA GLY A 16 7.84 2.28 -6.37
C GLY A 16 6.92 1.26 -5.71
N ALA A 17 5.60 1.30 -5.94
CA ALA A 17 4.69 0.27 -5.46
C ALA A 17 4.94 -1.11 -6.07
N VAL A 18 5.29 -1.17 -7.37
CA VAL A 18 5.65 -2.42 -8.03
C VAL A 18 6.94 -3.00 -7.44
N VAL A 19 7.94 -2.14 -7.23
CA VAL A 19 9.21 -2.53 -6.56
C VAL A 19 8.94 -2.97 -5.12
N GLY A 20 8.12 -2.23 -4.38
CA GLY A 20 7.74 -2.55 -3.00
C GLY A 20 7.08 -3.92 -2.89
N ARG A 21 6.11 -4.23 -3.76
CA ARG A 21 5.49 -5.56 -3.82
C ARG A 21 6.53 -6.65 -4.07
N ALA A 22 7.43 -6.45 -5.04
CA ALA A 22 8.45 -7.44 -5.37
C ALA A 22 9.40 -7.70 -4.19
N LEU A 23 9.86 -6.64 -3.53
CA LEU A 23 10.67 -6.73 -2.32
C LEU A 23 9.91 -7.42 -1.18
N GLY A 24 8.65 -7.06 -0.94
CA GLY A 24 7.81 -7.72 0.05
C GLY A 24 7.67 -9.23 -0.20
N GLY A 25 7.52 -9.64 -1.46
CA GLY A 25 7.52 -11.04 -1.85
C GLY A 25 8.83 -11.76 -1.53
N LEU A 26 9.96 -11.13 -1.82
CA LEU A 26 11.30 -11.66 -1.48
C LEU A 26 11.51 -11.77 0.04
N PHE A 27 11.09 -10.76 0.80
CA PHE A 27 11.14 -10.79 2.26
C PHE A 27 10.32 -11.96 2.79
N LEU A 28 9.08 -12.14 2.31
CA LEU A 28 8.23 -13.27 2.73
C LEU A 28 8.87 -14.63 2.41
N ASP A 29 9.48 -14.80 1.23
CA ASP A 29 10.18 -16.04 0.88
C ASP A 29 11.41 -16.27 1.79
N ALA A 30 12.19 -15.23 2.06
CA ALA A 30 13.34 -15.30 2.96
C ALA A 30 12.92 -15.67 4.39
N TYR A 31 11.86 -15.04 4.91
CA TYR A 31 11.30 -15.34 6.23
C TYR A 31 10.84 -16.79 6.35
N ARG A 32 10.23 -17.36 5.30
CA ARG A 32 9.82 -18.78 5.32
C ARG A 32 11.01 -19.75 5.28
N ARG A 33 12.10 -19.39 4.60
CA ARG A 33 13.26 -20.28 4.41
C ARG A 33 14.28 -20.19 5.54
N TYR A 34 14.49 -18.99 6.07
CA TYR A 34 15.59 -18.67 6.96
C TYR A 34 15.14 -18.03 8.28
N GLY A 35 13.83 -17.79 8.46
CA GLY A 35 13.29 -17.18 9.66
C GLY A 35 13.47 -18.05 10.90
N ASP A 36 13.76 -17.41 12.02
CA ASP A 36 13.73 -18.04 13.32
C ASP A 36 12.28 -18.25 13.81
N PRO A 37 12.05 -18.96 14.94
CA PRO A 37 10.70 -19.18 15.44
C PRO A 37 9.92 -17.89 15.70
N ALA A 38 10.58 -16.83 16.16
CA ALA A 38 9.94 -15.54 16.42
C ALA A 38 9.42 -14.89 15.12
N SER A 39 10.23 -14.93 14.07
CA SER A 39 9.90 -14.46 12.72
C SER A 39 8.72 -15.23 12.12
N ALA A 40 8.67 -16.55 12.35
CA ALA A 40 7.55 -17.38 11.92
C ALA A 40 6.25 -17.02 12.66
N THR A 41 6.31 -16.78 13.97
CA THR A 41 5.16 -16.29 14.75
C THR A 41 4.68 -14.93 14.26
N ALA A 42 5.59 -13.98 14.04
CA ALA A 42 5.24 -12.65 13.56
C ALA A 42 4.54 -12.70 12.19
N LEU A 43 5.02 -13.54 11.27
CA LEU A 43 4.40 -13.73 9.97
C LEU A 43 3.01 -14.38 10.08
N ALA A 44 2.85 -15.37 10.97
CA ALA A 44 1.57 -16.01 11.23
C ALA A 44 0.55 -15.01 11.82
N ASP A 45 0.99 -14.15 12.74
CA ASP A 45 0.15 -13.11 13.34
C ASP A 45 -0.28 -12.06 12.31
N ALA A 46 0.65 -11.63 11.44
CA ALA A 46 0.35 -10.72 10.34
C ALA A 46 -0.70 -11.31 9.40
N ARG A 47 -0.50 -12.55 8.97
CA ARG A 47 -1.46 -13.30 8.15
C ARG A 47 -2.83 -13.41 8.83
N SER A 48 -2.85 -13.79 10.11
CA SER A 48 -4.07 -13.95 10.89
C SER A 48 -4.83 -12.63 11.03
N CYS A 49 -4.12 -11.53 11.22
CA CYS A 49 -4.72 -10.20 11.28
C CYS A 49 -5.38 -9.82 9.96
N LEU A 50 -4.68 -10.02 8.85
CA LEU A 50 -5.20 -9.78 7.52
C LEU A 50 -6.45 -10.64 7.24
N THR A 51 -6.42 -11.95 7.46
CA THR A 51 -7.60 -12.81 7.23
C THR A 51 -8.85 -12.34 7.98
N ARG A 52 -8.70 -11.80 9.19
CA ARG A 52 -9.82 -11.27 10.00
C ARG A 52 -10.38 -9.94 9.49
N GLY A 53 -9.64 -9.22 8.65
CA GLY A 53 -10.01 -7.91 8.09
C GLY A 53 -11.18 -7.93 7.09
N GLN A 54 -11.81 -9.09 6.83
CA GLN A 54 -12.91 -9.25 5.88
C GLN A 54 -12.58 -8.70 4.48
N PHE A 55 -11.49 -9.20 3.89
CA PHE A 55 -11.17 -8.90 2.50
C PHE A 55 -12.11 -9.62 1.54
N GLY A 56 -13.29 -9.04 1.31
CA GLY A 56 -14.16 -9.46 0.22
C GLY A 56 -13.41 -9.31 -1.10
N ALA A 57 -12.98 -10.44 -1.68
CA ALA A 57 -12.39 -10.59 -3.02
C ALA A 57 -10.87 -10.36 -3.20
N VAL A 58 -10.04 -10.49 -2.16
CA VAL A 58 -8.58 -10.61 -2.37
C VAL A 58 -8.23 -12.04 -2.79
N ASP A 59 -7.66 -12.20 -3.98
CA ASP A 59 -7.34 -13.51 -4.58
C ASP A 59 -6.22 -14.26 -3.84
N SER A 60 -5.31 -13.54 -3.15
CA SER A 60 -4.18 -14.11 -2.42
C SER A 60 -3.80 -13.28 -1.20
N ILE A 61 -3.86 -13.89 -0.01
CA ILE A 61 -3.38 -13.27 1.24
C ILE A 61 -1.86 -13.03 1.18
N GLU A 62 -1.11 -13.87 0.46
CA GLU A 62 0.33 -13.70 0.32
C GLU A 62 0.68 -12.48 -0.53
N ASP A 63 -0.12 -12.22 -1.57
CA ASP A 63 0.03 -11.00 -2.36
C ASP A 63 -0.28 -9.78 -1.51
N LEU A 64 -1.33 -9.83 -0.69
CA LEU A 64 -1.67 -8.73 0.21
C LEU A 64 -0.59 -8.49 1.28
N LEU A 65 0.02 -9.54 1.82
CA LEU A 65 1.17 -9.42 2.72
C LEU A 65 2.36 -8.76 2.01
N ALA A 66 2.69 -9.22 0.80
CA ALA A 66 3.79 -8.66 0.02
C ALA A 66 3.58 -7.17 -0.28
N GLU A 67 2.35 -6.81 -0.68
CA GLU A 67 1.95 -5.42 -0.91
C GLU A 67 2.03 -4.62 0.39
N ALA A 68 1.54 -5.15 1.51
CA ALA A 68 1.59 -4.46 2.80
C ALA A 68 3.03 -4.11 3.19
N PHE A 69 3.93 -5.11 3.25
CA PHE A 69 5.35 -4.86 3.52
C PHE A 69 5.95 -3.84 2.54
N GLY A 70 5.62 -3.98 1.27
CA GLY A 70 6.05 -3.05 0.22
C GLY A 70 5.60 -1.62 0.44
N VAL A 71 4.37 -1.40 0.90
CA VAL A 71 3.79 -0.06 1.10
C VAL A 71 4.40 0.66 2.30
N GLY A 72 4.69 -0.05 3.39
CA GLY A 72 5.43 0.55 4.51
C GLY A 72 6.79 1.08 4.05
N ALA A 73 7.55 0.26 3.33
CA ALA A 73 8.83 0.66 2.75
C ALA A 73 8.70 1.80 1.73
N LEU A 74 7.66 1.76 0.89
CA LEU A 74 7.37 2.79 -0.11
C LEU A 74 7.12 4.15 0.53
N VAL A 75 6.23 4.19 1.54
CA VAL A 75 5.86 5.43 2.24
C VAL A 75 7.08 6.00 2.98
N ALA A 76 7.87 5.13 3.63
CA ALA A 76 9.11 5.55 4.27
C ALA A 76 10.11 6.13 3.25
N ALA A 77 10.32 5.44 2.13
CA ALA A 77 11.23 5.90 1.07
C ALA A 77 10.78 7.24 0.49
N TYR A 78 9.48 7.39 0.19
CA TYR A 78 8.93 8.65 -0.31
C TYR A 78 9.16 9.79 0.67
N LYS A 79 8.85 9.60 1.97
CA LYS A 79 9.06 10.62 3.01
C LYS A 79 10.53 11.05 3.13
N LEU A 80 11.47 10.13 2.95
CA LEU A 80 12.91 10.43 3.01
C LEU A 80 13.40 11.23 1.80
N THR A 81 12.77 11.06 0.65
CA THR A 81 13.15 11.75 -0.60
C THR A 81 12.22 12.89 -0.99
N ALA A 82 11.15 13.13 -0.21
CA ALA A 82 10.13 14.11 -0.51
C ALA A 82 10.72 15.52 -0.43
N THR A 83 11.11 16.05 -1.58
CA THR A 83 11.33 17.48 -1.79
C THR A 83 9.98 18.15 -2.09
N ALA A 84 9.92 19.48 -2.04
CA ALA A 84 8.78 20.22 -2.54
C ALA A 84 8.58 19.89 -4.03
N ASP A 85 7.62 19.02 -4.32
CA ASP A 85 7.28 18.59 -5.66
C ASP A 85 6.23 19.53 -6.26
N ASN A 86 6.30 19.71 -7.58
CA ASN A 86 5.24 20.39 -8.31
C ASN A 86 3.94 19.58 -8.23
N ALA A 87 2.82 20.29 -8.16
CA ALA A 87 1.51 19.67 -8.30
C ALA A 87 1.38 19.01 -9.68
N VAL A 88 0.61 17.93 -9.76
CA VAL A 88 0.30 17.30 -11.04
C VAL A 88 -0.74 18.14 -11.76
N GLU A 89 -0.48 18.48 -13.02
CA GLU A 89 -1.38 19.26 -13.85
C GLU A 89 -2.77 18.59 -13.93
N GLY A 90 -3.83 19.35 -13.64
CA GLY A 90 -5.22 18.88 -13.59
C GLY A 90 -5.59 18.10 -12.32
N MET A 91 -4.67 17.96 -11.36
CA MET A 91 -4.88 17.29 -10.07
C MET A 91 -4.29 18.10 -8.90
N GLU A 92 -4.20 19.43 -9.05
CA GLU A 92 -3.58 20.33 -8.08
C GLU A 92 -4.33 20.41 -6.74
N ALA A 93 -5.57 19.93 -6.71
CA ALA A 93 -6.35 19.80 -5.48
C ALA A 93 -5.82 18.72 -4.52
N TYR A 94 -4.94 17.83 -4.99
CA TYR A 94 -4.38 16.73 -4.19
C TYR A 94 -2.96 17.06 -3.75
N SER A 95 -2.67 16.82 -2.47
CA SER A 95 -1.32 16.84 -1.95
C SER A 95 -0.46 15.73 -2.55
N SER A 96 0.87 15.89 -2.49
CA SER A 96 1.80 14.88 -3.00
C SER A 96 1.64 13.52 -2.29
N MET A 97 1.30 13.50 -0.99
CA MET A 97 1.00 12.25 -0.28
C MET A 97 -0.31 11.60 -0.76
N GLN A 98 -1.34 12.39 -1.09
CA GLN A 98 -2.55 11.85 -1.71
C GLN A 98 -2.23 11.29 -3.11
N MET A 99 -1.40 12.00 -3.89
CA MET A 99 -0.97 11.55 -5.21
C MET A 99 -0.15 10.26 -5.17
N LEU A 100 0.67 10.05 -4.14
CA LEU A 100 1.37 8.79 -3.91
C LEU A 100 0.38 7.61 -3.86
N PHE A 101 -0.64 7.71 -3.02
CA PHE A 101 -1.63 6.65 -2.85
C PHE A 101 -2.56 6.50 -4.06
N ILE A 102 -2.95 7.61 -4.71
CA ILE A 102 -3.74 7.59 -5.95
C ILE A 102 -2.97 6.85 -7.04
N ALA A 103 -1.70 7.20 -7.28
CA ALA A 103 -0.87 6.57 -8.30
C ALA A 103 -0.62 5.08 -8.00
N MET A 104 -0.40 4.74 -6.73
CA MET A 104 -0.27 3.35 -6.28
C MET A 104 -1.51 2.50 -6.62
N CYS A 105 -2.69 2.99 -6.26
CA CYS A 105 -3.92 2.25 -6.51
C CYS A 105 -4.33 2.27 -7.98
N HIS A 106 -3.94 3.30 -8.74
CA HIS A 106 -4.19 3.36 -10.17
C HIS A 106 -3.58 2.17 -10.93
N ASN A 107 -2.43 1.64 -10.48
CA ASN A 107 -1.84 0.42 -11.06
C ASN A 107 -2.76 -0.81 -10.99
N LYS A 108 -3.77 -0.81 -10.10
CA LYS A 108 -4.70 -1.91 -9.88
C LYS A 108 -6.04 -1.73 -10.59
N CYS A 109 -6.26 -0.58 -11.24
CA CYS A 109 -7.47 -0.33 -12.02
C CYS A 109 -7.52 -1.27 -13.23
N LYS A 110 -8.52 -2.17 -13.32
CA LYS A 110 -8.79 -2.94 -14.53
C LYS A 110 -9.66 -2.13 -15.49
N GLY A 111 -9.30 -2.10 -16.78
CA GLY A 111 -9.95 -1.31 -17.85
C GLY A 111 -11.36 -1.74 -18.27
N SER A 112 -12.20 -2.23 -17.35
CA SER A 112 -13.60 -2.54 -17.61
C SER A 112 -14.47 -1.34 -17.27
N MET A 113 -15.26 -0.85 -18.24
CA MET A 113 -16.30 0.17 -18.06
C MET A 113 -17.37 -0.19 -16.99
N ARG A 114 -17.32 -1.39 -16.40
CA ARG A 114 -18.20 -1.84 -15.31
C ARG A 114 -17.54 -1.90 -13.93
N GLY A 115 -16.36 -1.31 -13.75
CA GLY A 115 -15.87 -0.97 -12.42
C GLY A 115 -15.79 -2.15 -11.45
N ASN A 116 -15.19 -3.26 -11.86
CA ASN A 116 -14.72 -4.23 -10.87
C ASN A 116 -13.55 -3.58 -10.13
N LYS A 117 -13.87 -2.96 -8.99
CA LYS A 117 -12.90 -2.43 -8.04
C LYS A 117 -11.99 -3.58 -7.63
N ASP A 118 -10.69 -3.44 -7.87
CA ASP A 118 -9.73 -4.35 -7.25
C ASP A 118 -9.81 -4.11 -5.73
N PRO A 119 -10.27 -5.09 -4.93
CA PRO A 119 -10.46 -4.92 -3.50
C PRO A 119 -9.11 -4.80 -2.77
N VAL A 120 -7.99 -5.16 -3.41
CA VAL A 120 -6.66 -5.17 -2.80
C VAL A 120 -6.23 -3.77 -2.37
N CYS A 121 -6.48 -2.72 -3.17
CA CYS A 121 -6.10 -1.35 -2.81
C CYS A 121 -6.77 -0.89 -1.50
N ASN A 122 -8.09 -1.03 -1.40
CA ASN A 122 -8.82 -0.62 -0.19
C ASN A 122 -8.46 -1.52 1.00
N ALA A 123 -8.37 -2.83 0.77
CA ALA A 123 -7.96 -3.81 1.78
C ALA A 123 -6.62 -3.44 2.44
N LEU A 124 -5.65 -3.04 1.61
CA LEU A 124 -4.33 -2.61 2.03
C LEU A 124 -4.38 -1.27 2.78
N LEU A 125 -4.97 -0.24 2.17
CA LEU A 125 -4.90 1.13 2.67
C LEU A 125 -5.63 1.36 4.00
N GLN A 126 -6.58 0.48 4.36
CA GLN A 126 -7.21 0.46 5.69
C GLN A 126 -6.21 0.37 6.86
N TYR A 127 -5.03 -0.18 6.60
CA TYR A 127 -4.01 -0.40 7.63
C TYR A 127 -2.84 0.58 7.56
N VAL A 128 -2.85 1.51 6.61
CA VAL A 128 -1.78 2.49 6.42
C VAL A 128 -2.16 3.80 7.12
N PRO A 129 -1.57 4.15 8.28
CA PRO A 129 -1.91 5.38 9.01
C PRO A 129 -1.77 6.63 8.14
N GLU A 130 -0.71 6.69 7.34
CA GLU A 130 -0.44 7.82 6.46
C GLU A 130 -1.54 8.05 5.43
N PHE A 131 -2.23 6.99 5.00
CA PHE A 131 -3.37 7.13 4.11
C PHE A 131 -4.53 7.81 4.83
N ALA A 132 -4.88 7.32 6.02
CA ALA A 132 -5.95 7.91 6.82
C ALA A 132 -5.66 9.38 7.14
N ASP A 133 -4.40 9.73 7.41
CA ASP A 133 -3.99 11.11 7.67
C ASP A 133 -4.06 11.97 6.40
N ALA A 134 -3.53 11.49 5.27
CA ALA A 134 -3.51 12.21 4.00
C ALA A 134 -4.92 12.51 3.46
N PHE A 135 -5.87 11.59 3.67
CA PHE A 135 -7.26 11.73 3.26
C PHE A 135 -8.20 12.17 4.38
N ARG A 136 -7.66 12.47 5.58
CA ARG A 136 -8.42 12.91 6.75
C ARG A 136 -9.59 11.97 7.08
N CYS A 137 -9.36 10.66 6.98
CA CYS A 137 -10.36 9.66 7.32
C CYS A 137 -10.67 9.69 8.82
N GLN A 138 -11.95 9.78 9.19
CA GLN A 138 -12.38 9.77 10.58
C GLN A 138 -12.10 8.43 11.26
N ALA A 139 -11.78 8.43 12.55
CA ALA A 139 -11.59 7.21 13.32
C ALA A 139 -12.86 6.34 13.31
N GLY A 140 -12.70 5.04 13.05
CA GLY A 140 -13.80 4.09 12.91
C GLY A 140 -14.44 4.06 11.53
N ALA A 141 -14.06 4.96 10.61
CA ALA A 141 -14.52 4.88 9.22
C ALA A 141 -13.99 3.61 8.53
N PRO A 142 -14.63 3.14 7.44
CA PRO A 142 -14.18 1.93 6.73
C PRO A 142 -12.70 1.95 6.33
N MET A 143 -12.16 3.12 5.97
CA MET A 143 -10.75 3.32 5.59
C MET A 143 -9.84 3.76 6.76
N ASN A 144 -10.37 3.82 7.98
CA ASN A 144 -9.63 4.10 9.20
C ASN A 144 -10.26 3.32 10.38
N PRO A 145 -10.20 1.98 10.36
CA PRO A 145 -10.79 1.14 11.39
C PRO A 145 -10.02 1.26 12.72
N SER A 146 -10.73 1.13 13.84
CA SER A 146 -10.13 1.20 15.19
C SER A 146 -9.18 0.04 15.49
N ARG A 147 -9.31 -1.09 14.77
CA ARG A 147 -8.42 -2.24 14.87
C ARG A 147 -7.60 -2.34 13.59
N ARG A 148 -6.31 -2.02 13.69
CA ARG A 148 -5.36 -2.14 12.58
C ARG A 148 -4.37 -3.25 12.84
N CYS A 149 -3.89 -3.88 11.78
CA CYS A 149 -2.74 -4.76 11.87
C CYS A 149 -1.46 -3.98 12.15
N LYS A 150 -0.61 -4.48 13.06
CA LYS A 150 0.59 -3.80 13.57
C LYS A 150 1.88 -4.44 13.05
N PHE A 151 2.00 -4.58 11.74
CA PHE A 151 3.23 -5.08 11.09
C PHE A 151 3.73 -4.13 9.98
N LEU A 152 3.11 -2.95 9.89
CA LEU A 152 3.50 -1.80 9.09
C LEU A 152 3.95 -0.68 10.01
#